data_AF-A0A7K2YZL9-F1
#
_entry.id   AF-A0A7K2YZL9-F1
#
_cell.length_a   1.000
_cell.length_b   1.000
_cell.length_c   1.000
_cell.angle_alpha   90.00
_cell.angle_beta   90.00
_cell.angle_gamma   90.00
#
_symmetry.space_group_name_H-M   'P 1'
#
loop_
_entity.id
_entity.type
_entity.pdbx_description
1 polymer ?
#
loop_
_entity_poly.entity_id
_entity_poly.type
_entity_poly.pdbx_seq_one_letter_code
_entity_poly.pdbx_strand_id
1 'polypeptide(L)' 'MHRSWVVGVCWRCEQAEVSVMWLGPIHTDYDGAAPFYVCEPCIRRLEQMTRAYQDARPDA' A
#
# COMPACT_ATOMS: atom_id res chain seq x y z
N MET A 1 -8.83 -11.45 8.22
CA MET A 1 -8.12 -11.40 6.93
C MET A 1 -6.64 -11.69 7.18
N HIS A 2 -6.12 -12.81 6.68
CA HIS A 2 -4.73 -13.18 6.89
C HIS A 2 -3.84 -12.37 5.94
N ARG A 3 -2.99 -11.51 6.51
CA ARG A 3 -1.98 -10.76 5.76
C ARG A 3 -0.95 -11.76 5.24
N SER A 4 -1.13 -12.20 3.99
CA SER A 4 -0.25 -13.15 3.35
C SER A 4 0.66 -12.41 2.38
N TRP A 5 1.96 -12.70 2.46
CA TRP A 5 2.95 -12.23 1.52
C TRP A 5 2.95 -13.15 0.28
N VAL A 6 3.03 -12.56 -0.90
CA VAL A 6 3.16 -13.27 -2.18
C VAL A 6 4.31 -12.67 -2.98
N VAL A 7 4.92 -13.43 -3.88
CA VAL A 7 5.91 -12.88 -4.81
C VAL A 7 5.17 -12.20 -5.96
N GLY A 8 5.54 -10.95 -6.27
CA GLY A 8 4.91 -10.19 -7.33
C GLY A 8 5.60 -8.85 -7.59
N VAL A 9 4.87 -7.94 -8.24
CA VAL A 9 5.32 -6.58 -8.51
C VAL A 9 4.84 -5.66 -7.39
N CYS A 10 5.73 -4.82 -6.85
CA CYS A 10 5.35 -3.76 -5.94
C CYS A 10 4.74 -2.59 -6.73
N TRP A 11 3.47 -2.27 -6.49
CA TRP A 11 2.76 -1.24 -7.26
C TRP A 11 3.22 0.19 -6.95
N ARG A 12 4.08 0.38 -5.93
CA ARG A 12 4.61 1.69 -5.54
C ARG A 12 6.02 1.98 -6.07
N CYS A 13 6.88 0.98 -6.15
CA CYS A 13 8.26 1.14 -6.63
C CYS A 13 8.58 0.32 -7.88
N GLU A 14 7.57 -0.36 -8.43
CA GLU A 14 7.62 -1.13 -9.69
C GLU A 14 8.62 -2.29 -9.70
N GLN A 15 9.26 -2.59 -8.56
CA GLN A 15 10.16 -3.73 -8.42
C GLN A 15 9.37 -5.03 -8.61
N ALA A 16 9.84 -5.85 -9.55
CA ALA A 16 9.31 -7.18 -9.82
C ALA A 16 9.97 -8.24 -8.94
N GLU A 17 9.32 -9.41 -8.82
CA GLU A 17 9.83 -10.58 -8.11
C GLU A 17 10.18 -10.33 -6.63
N VAL A 18 9.47 -9.39 -5.99
CA VAL A 18 9.63 -9.08 -4.57
C VAL A 18 8.45 -9.61 -3.76
N SER A 19 8.69 -9.85 -2.47
CA SER A 19 7.62 -10.16 -1.52
C SER A 19 6.72 -8.93 -1.35
N VAL A 20 5.44 -9.08 -1.71
CA VAL A 20 4.41 -8.04 -1.61
C VAL A 20 3.24 -8.50 -0.75
N MET A 21 2.63 -7.55 -0.04
CA MET A 21 1.43 -7.77 0.77
C MET A 21 0.27 -6.96 0.20
N TRP A 22 -0.92 -7.54 0.20
CA TRP A 22 -2.16 -6.83 -0.09
C TRP A 22 -2.46 -5.81 1.02
N LEU A 23 -2.57 -4.54 0.67
CA LEU A 23 -2.88 -3.45 1.61
C LEU A 23 -4.36 -3.06 1.64
N GLY A 24 -5.10 -3.38 0.59
CA GLY A 24 -6.49 -2.95 0.42
C GLY A 24 -6.81 -2.66 -1.05
N PRO A 25 -8.05 -2.30 -1.38
CA PRO A 25 -8.38 -1.78 -2.70
C PRO A 25 -7.85 -0.35 -2.88
N ILE A 26 -7.29 -0.05 -4.05
CA ILE A 26 -7.17 1.32 -4.54
C ILE A 26 -8.36 1.62 -5.44
N HIS A 27 -8.86 2.86 -5.37
CA HIS A 27 -9.91 3.35 -6.24
C HIS A 27 -9.29 4.15 -7.38
N THR A 28 -9.76 3.89 -8.60
CA THR A 28 -9.42 4.64 -9.79
C THR A 28 -10.68 5.23 -10.38
N ASP A 29 -10.57 6.36 -11.07
CA ASP A 29 -11.71 7.07 -11.63
C ASP A 29 -12.42 6.27 -12.74
N TYR A 30 -11.69 5.37 -13.42
CA TYR A 30 -12.17 4.66 -14.61
C TYR A 30 -12.40 3.16 -14.39
N ASP A 31 -11.52 2.47 -13.64
CA ASP A 31 -11.53 1.01 -13.53
C ASP A 31 -12.13 0.51 -12.20
N GLY A 32 -12.67 1.42 -11.38
CA GLY A 32 -13.24 1.08 -10.08
C GLY A 32 -12.16 0.70 -9.05
N ALA A 33 -12.39 -0.39 -8.32
CA ALA A 33 -11.49 -0.85 -7.26
C ALA A 33 -10.56 -1.98 -7.72
N ALA A 34 -9.25 -1.82 -7.52
CA ALA A 34 -8.23 -2.84 -7.81
C ALA A 34 -7.38 -3.16 -6.57
N PRO A 35 -6.84 -4.38 -6.41
CA PRO A 35 -6.08 -4.75 -5.22
C PRO A 35 -4.69 -4.11 -5.20
N PHE A 36 -4.29 -3.45 -4.11
CA PHE A 36 -3.00 -2.77 -4.02
C PHE A 36 -1.96 -3.63 -3.30
N TYR A 37 -0.96 -4.12 -4.04
CA TYR A 37 0.12 -4.96 -3.53
C TYR A 37 1.44 -4.19 -3.42
N VAL A 38 2.07 -4.23 -2.24
CA VAL A 38 3.24 -3.40 -1.93
C VAL A 38 4.31 -4.19 -1.16
N CYS A 39 5.59 -3.95 -1.43
CA CYS A 39 6.70 -4.56 -0.71
C CYS A 39 6.95 -3.91 0.67
N GLU A 40 7.57 -4.63 1.61
CA GLU A 40 7.78 -4.14 2.98
C GLU A 40 8.41 -2.73 3.08
N PRO A 41 9.51 -2.39 2.36
CA PRO A 41 10.08 -1.05 2.43
C PRO A 41 9.09 0.05 2.02
N CYS A 42 8.25 -0.23 1.04
CA CYS A 42 7.23 0.70 0.58
C CYS A 42 6.06 0.81 1.56
N ILE A 43 5.68 -0.28 2.23
CA ILE A 43 4.67 -0.27 3.30
C ILE A 43 5.15 0.62 4.44
N ARG A 44 6.39 0.46 4.91
CA ARG A 44 6.97 1.30 5.98
C ARG A 44 6.90 2.78 5.63
N ARG A 45 7.16 3.14 4.37
CA ARG A 45 7.07 4.52 3.90
C ARG A 45 5.63 5.03 3.88
N LEU A 46 4.68 4.22 3.44
CA LEU A 46 3.25 4.57 3.48
C LEU A 46 2.77 4.78 4.93
N GLU A 47 3.17 3.90 5.85
CA GLU A 47 2.84 4.05 7.27
C GLU A 47 3.38 5.36 7.87
N GLN A 48 4.58 5.80 7.46
CA GLN A 48 5.13 7.09 7.87
C GLN A 48 4.29 8.26 7.34
N MET A 49 3.85 8.20 6.08
CA MET A 49 2.99 9.22 5.49
C MET A 49 1.61 9.27 6.17
N THR A 50 1.03 8.11 6.48
CA THR A 50 -0.24 8.03 7.22
C THR A 50 -0.12 8.65 8.61
N ARG A 51 0.96 8.35 9.34
CA ARG A 51 1.22 8.99 10.65
C ARG A 51 1.35 10.50 10.53
N ALA A 52 2.17 10.98 9.61
CA ALA A 52 2.33 12.42 9.39
C ALA A 52 1.02 13.12 9.02
N TYR A 53 0.17 12.48 8.21
CA TYR A 53 -1.16 13.00 7.88
C TYR A 53 -2.08 13.06 9.10
N GLN A 54 -2.07 12.02 9.94
CA GLN A 54 -2.87 11.98 11.17
C GLN A 54 -2.43 13.06 12.16
N ASP A 55 -1.13 13.22 12.36
CA ASP A 55 -0.56 14.23 13.27
C ASP A 55 -0.86 15.66 12.80
N ALA A 56 -0.89 15.89 11.48
CA ALA A 56 -1.21 17.18 10.89
C ALA A 56 -2.71 17.48 10.84
N ARG A 57 -3.58 16.52 11.17
CA ARG A 57 -5.04 16.70 11.11
C ARG A 57 -5.52 17.33 12.43
N PRO A 58 -5.95 18.61 12.44
CA PRO A 58 -6.19 19.35 13.69
C PRO A 58 -7.41 18.87 14.49
N ASP A 59 -8.29 18.05 13.91
CA ASP A 59 -9.59 17.67 14.47
C ASP A 59 -9.81 16.14 14.48
N ALA A 60 -8.88 15.37 15.03
CA ALA A 60 -9.08 13.94 15.34
C ALA A 60 -9.41 13.74 16.83
#